data_AF-A0A0B8NH98-F1
#
_entry.id   AF-A0A0B8NH98-F1
#
_cell.length_a   1.000
_cell.length_b   1.000
_cell.length_c   1.000
_cell.angle_alpha   90.00
_cell.angle_beta   90.00
_cell.angle_gamma   90.00
#
_symmetry.space_group_name_H-M   'P 1'
#
loop_
_entity.id
_entity.type
_entity.pdbx_description
1 polymer ?
#
loop_
_entity_poly.entity_id
_entity_poly.type
_entity_poly.pdbx_seq_one_letter_code
_entity_poly.pdbx_strand_id
1 'polypeptide(L)'
;MFHAISAFNNAGFSLFSDSMVGFVGDPLVIFSLSALFILGGLGFTVIGDVTHKLSGERKHLQLHTKIMLVATPTLLIVGTLMFWLLERNNIATLGALSAGDQWLAAFFQSATARTAGFNSIDLAQMSSASLLFMILLMLIGAGSTSTGGGIKVSTFVVAAAATYSFLRQKNHIVLFRRTIGNQTVTKALAIIVVSGLILFVAMFALMITEKAPFNVIVFETISAFATVGVSAGLTAELSEPGKLIMVVVMVIGRIGPLTLAYMLARPEKSLIRHPEEPVFTG
;
A
#
# COMPACT_ATOMS: atom_id res chain seq x y z
N MET A 1 -25.26 3.12 0.43
CA MET A 1 -24.70 4.49 0.22
C MET A 1 -23.45 4.74 1.05
N PHE A 2 -23.52 4.65 2.40
CA PHE A 2 -22.36 4.88 3.28
C PHE A 2 -21.11 4.08 2.87
N HIS A 3 -21.24 2.76 2.75
CA HIS A 3 -20.13 1.89 2.36
C HIS A 3 -19.57 2.17 0.97
N ALA A 4 -20.37 2.72 0.05
CA ALA A 4 -19.88 3.08 -1.28
C ALA A 4 -18.92 4.28 -1.23
N ILE A 5 -19.25 5.31 -0.44
CA ILE A 5 -18.39 6.48 -0.21
C ILE A 5 -17.12 6.04 0.54
N SER A 6 -17.28 5.23 1.59
CA SER A 6 -16.17 4.68 2.36
C SER A 6 -15.22 3.84 1.48
N ALA A 7 -15.76 2.95 0.66
CA ALA A 7 -14.97 2.10 -0.22
C ALA A 7 -14.25 2.89 -1.31
N PHE A 8 -14.95 3.74 -2.07
CA PHE A 8 -14.32 4.53 -3.13
C PHE A 8 -13.20 5.44 -2.61
N ASN A 9 -13.36 5.97 -1.39
CA ASN A 9 -12.35 6.80 -0.75
C ASN A 9 -11.29 6.01 0.03
N ASN A 10 -11.30 4.67 -0.04
CA ASN A 10 -10.30 3.82 0.61
C ASN A 10 -10.24 4.08 2.13
N ALA A 11 -11.40 4.26 2.77
CA ALA A 11 -11.49 4.71 4.15
C ALA A 11 -11.60 3.56 5.18
N GLY A 12 -12.14 2.40 4.78
CA GLY A 12 -12.24 1.22 5.66
C GLY A 12 -13.36 1.24 6.70
N PHE A 13 -14.11 2.34 6.82
CA PHE A 13 -15.21 2.42 7.78
C PHE A 13 -16.41 1.59 7.33
N SER A 14 -16.88 0.70 8.20
CA SER A 14 -18.14 -0.04 8.06
C SER A 14 -19.09 0.36 9.18
N LEU A 15 -20.40 0.33 8.89
CA LEU A 15 -21.45 0.47 9.91
C LEU A 15 -21.68 -0.83 10.68
N PHE A 16 -21.18 -1.95 10.16
CA PHE A 16 -21.29 -3.26 10.82
C PHE A 16 -20.11 -3.47 11.77
N SER A 17 -20.39 -4.08 12.92
CA SER A 17 -19.38 -4.38 13.94
C SER A 17 -18.32 -5.38 13.46
N ASP A 18 -18.68 -6.26 12.53
CA ASP A 18 -17.81 -7.28 11.92
C ASP A 18 -17.22 -6.83 10.58
N SER A 19 -17.29 -5.54 10.26
CA SER A 19 -16.85 -4.98 8.98
C SER A 19 -17.59 -5.57 7.77
N MET A 20 -17.03 -6.60 7.12
CA MET A 20 -17.60 -7.33 5.98
C MET A 20 -17.46 -8.86 6.14
N VAL A 21 -17.10 -9.35 7.35
CA VAL A 21 -16.86 -10.78 7.60
C VAL A 21 -18.11 -11.60 7.31
N GLY A 22 -19.29 -11.14 7.75
CA GLY A 22 -20.56 -11.81 7.46
C GLY A 22 -20.94 -11.87 5.97
N PHE A 23 -20.27 -11.11 5.10
CA PHE A 23 -20.54 -11.05 3.65
C PHE A 23 -19.48 -11.76 2.80
N VAL A 24 -18.56 -12.51 3.42
CA VAL A 24 -17.48 -13.21 2.70
C VAL A 24 -17.97 -14.08 1.54
N GLY A 25 -19.10 -14.76 1.73
CA GLY A 25 -19.67 -15.65 0.72
C GLY A 25 -20.62 -14.97 -0.26
N ASP A 26 -20.77 -13.63 -0.21
CA ASP A 26 -21.58 -12.88 -1.15
C ASP A 26 -20.69 -12.23 -2.24
N PRO A 27 -20.64 -12.81 -3.45
CA PRO A 27 -19.81 -12.29 -4.52
C PRO A 27 -20.20 -10.87 -4.94
N LEU A 28 -21.48 -10.51 -4.84
CA LEU A 28 -21.96 -9.19 -5.25
C LEU A 28 -21.40 -8.11 -4.34
N VAL A 29 -21.40 -8.34 -3.02
CA VAL A 29 -20.84 -7.39 -2.05
C VAL A 29 -19.32 -7.29 -2.21
N ILE A 30 -18.64 -8.44 -2.25
CA ILE A 30 -17.17 -8.49 -2.32
C ILE A 30 -16.64 -7.86 -3.60
N PHE A 31 -17.19 -8.20 -4.77
CA PHE A 31 -16.74 -7.63 -6.04
C PHE A 31 -17.12 -6.16 -6.18
N SER A 32 -18.30 -5.74 -5.71
CA SER A 32 -18.72 -4.33 -5.80
C SER A 32 -17.83 -3.43 -4.93
N LEU A 33 -17.57 -3.82 -3.68
CA LEU A 33 -16.68 -3.06 -2.80
C LEU A 33 -15.26 -3.04 -3.35
N SER A 34 -14.75 -4.21 -3.78
CA SER A 34 -13.41 -4.32 -4.38
C SER A 34 -13.25 -3.44 -5.59
N ALA A 35 -14.23 -3.43 -6.50
CA ALA A 35 -14.21 -2.57 -7.66
C ALA A 35 -14.13 -1.09 -7.26
N LEU A 36 -14.92 -0.65 -6.27
CA LEU A 36 -14.93 0.75 -5.80
C LEU A 36 -13.57 1.19 -5.25
N PHE A 37 -12.98 0.43 -4.31
CA PHE A 37 -11.72 0.84 -3.69
C PHE A 37 -10.49 0.56 -4.58
N ILE A 38 -10.58 -0.39 -5.52
CA ILE A 38 -9.53 -0.56 -6.54
C ILE A 38 -9.55 0.63 -7.50
N LEU A 39 -10.72 1.04 -7.97
CA LEU A 39 -10.85 2.20 -8.86
C LEU A 39 -10.42 3.49 -8.16
N GLY A 40 -10.88 3.74 -6.93
CA GLY A 40 -10.43 4.88 -6.12
C GLY A 40 -8.91 4.86 -5.85
N GLY A 41 -8.37 3.68 -5.61
CA GLY A 41 -6.94 3.45 -5.35
C GLY A 41 -6.03 3.46 -6.59
N LEU A 42 -6.53 3.39 -7.83
CA LEU A 42 -5.67 3.41 -9.03
C LEU A 42 -5.04 4.79 -9.30
N GLY A 43 -5.75 5.85 -8.94
CA GLY A 43 -5.34 7.24 -9.16
C GLY A 43 -6.13 7.92 -10.27
N PHE A 44 -6.53 9.17 -10.02
CA PHE A 44 -7.39 9.93 -10.93
C PHE A 44 -6.73 10.18 -12.30
N THR A 45 -5.40 10.28 -12.33
CA THR A 45 -4.62 10.40 -13.58
C THR A 45 -4.74 9.15 -14.47
N VAL A 46 -4.80 7.96 -13.87
CA VAL A 46 -4.96 6.68 -14.57
C VAL A 46 -6.37 6.59 -15.15
N ILE A 47 -7.39 6.92 -14.35
CA ILE A 47 -8.79 6.91 -14.79
C ILE A 47 -8.96 7.86 -15.98
N GLY A 48 -8.51 9.11 -15.85
CA GLY A 48 -8.62 10.10 -16.93
C GLY A 48 -7.87 9.69 -18.20
N ASP A 49 -6.65 9.15 -18.08
CA ASP A 49 -5.87 8.73 -19.26
C ASP A 49 -6.50 7.51 -19.96
N VAL A 50 -7.15 6.61 -19.21
CA VAL A 50 -7.91 5.49 -19.79
C VAL A 50 -9.17 5.99 -20.47
N THR A 51 -9.94 6.90 -19.87
CA THR A 51 -11.16 7.44 -20.49
C THR A 51 -10.87 8.20 -21.78
N HIS A 52 -9.85 9.06 -21.80
CA HIS A 52 -9.41 9.77 -23.02
C HIS A 52 -8.92 8.82 -24.12
N LYS A 53 -8.37 7.66 -23.76
CA LYS A 53 -8.02 6.64 -24.75
C LYS A 53 -9.26 5.94 -25.31
N LEU A 54 -10.22 5.61 -24.44
CA LEU A 54 -11.46 4.95 -24.85
C LEU A 54 -12.36 5.87 -25.70
N SER A 55 -12.34 7.19 -25.45
CA SER A 55 -13.04 8.17 -26.29
C SER A 55 -12.37 8.44 -27.64
N GLY A 56 -11.18 7.88 -27.89
CA GLY A 56 -10.42 8.09 -29.12
C GLY A 56 -9.60 9.38 -29.16
N GLU A 57 -9.66 10.22 -28.12
CA GLU A 57 -8.90 11.47 -28.03
C GLU A 57 -7.38 11.25 -27.89
N ARG A 58 -6.97 10.13 -27.28
CA ARG A 58 -5.55 9.74 -27.15
C ARG A 58 -5.25 8.39 -27.78
N LYS A 59 -4.22 8.36 -28.64
CA LYS A 59 -3.73 7.12 -29.27
C LYS A 59 -2.94 6.21 -28.33
N HIS A 60 -2.29 6.77 -27.29
CA HIS A 60 -1.38 6.04 -26.43
C HIS A 60 -1.54 6.41 -24.95
N LEU A 61 -1.48 5.39 -24.09
CA LEU A 61 -1.44 5.57 -22.62
C LEU A 61 -0.09 6.13 -22.18
N GLN A 62 -0.13 6.96 -21.14
CA GLN A 62 1.06 7.45 -20.45
C GLN A 62 1.82 6.32 -19.76
N LEU A 63 3.11 6.54 -19.52
CA LEU A 63 3.95 5.53 -18.84
C LEU A 63 3.42 5.21 -17.45
N HIS A 64 2.99 6.23 -16.70
CA HIS A 64 2.40 6.06 -15.37
C HIS A 64 1.17 5.15 -15.39
N THR A 65 0.22 5.42 -16.30
CA THR A 65 -0.98 4.61 -16.52
C THR A 65 -0.64 3.16 -16.86
N LYS A 66 0.33 2.94 -17.76
CA LYS A 66 0.79 1.57 -18.10
C LYS A 66 1.37 0.84 -16.90
N ILE A 67 2.18 1.52 -16.08
CA ILE A 67 2.73 0.95 -14.86
C ILE A 67 1.59 0.54 -13.91
N MET A 68 0.63 1.44 -13.66
CA MET A 68 -0.47 1.17 -12.73
C MET A 68 -1.40 0.04 -13.20
N LEU A 69 -1.71 -0.03 -14.49
CA LEU A 69 -2.55 -1.06 -15.09
C LEU A 69 -1.89 -2.44 -15.15
N VAL A 70 -0.56 -2.52 -15.08
CA VAL A 70 0.16 -3.81 -15.02
C VAL A 70 0.46 -4.19 -13.57
N ALA A 71 0.97 -3.26 -12.77
CA ALA A 71 1.40 -3.54 -11.40
C ALA A 71 0.22 -3.86 -10.49
N THR A 72 -0.91 -3.14 -10.59
CA THR A 72 -2.07 -3.36 -9.71
C THR A 72 -2.67 -4.76 -9.86
N PRO A 73 -3.02 -5.23 -11.07
CA PRO A 73 -3.51 -6.60 -11.24
C PRO A 73 -2.46 -7.65 -10.87
N THR A 74 -1.18 -7.41 -11.16
CA THR A 74 -0.10 -8.35 -10.80
C THR A 74 -0.03 -8.52 -9.28
N LEU A 75 -0.03 -7.43 -8.52
CA LEU A 75 -0.03 -7.46 -7.05
C LEU A 75 -1.29 -8.12 -6.48
N LEU A 76 -2.47 -7.87 -7.08
CA LEU A 76 -3.72 -8.50 -6.67
C LEU A 76 -3.70 -10.02 -6.92
N ILE A 77 -3.23 -10.47 -8.07
CA ILE A 77 -3.16 -11.90 -8.39
C ILE A 77 -2.15 -12.59 -7.48
N VAL A 78 -0.94 -12.04 -7.35
CA VAL A 78 0.10 -12.60 -6.48
C VAL A 78 -0.38 -12.64 -5.03
N GLY A 79 -1.02 -11.57 -4.56
CA GLY A 79 -1.54 -11.51 -3.20
C GLY A 79 -2.66 -12.52 -2.96
N THR A 80 -3.61 -12.63 -3.88
CA THR A 80 -4.71 -13.62 -3.81
C THR A 80 -4.17 -15.04 -3.72
N LEU A 81 -3.20 -15.39 -4.58
CA LEU A 81 -2.58 -16.71 -4.58
C LEU A 81 -1.83 -16.99 -3.28
N MET A 82 -1.09 -16.02 -2.75
CA MET A 82 -0.33 -16.18 -1.51
C MET A 82 -1.25 -16.30 -0.29
N PHE A 83 -2.29 -15.47 -0.18
CA PHE A 83 -3.25 -15.59 0.93
C PHE A 83 -3.99 -16.92 0.89
N TRP A 84 -4.44 -17.36 -0.29
CA TRP A 84 -5.05 -18.67 -0.44
C TRP A 84 -4.07 -19.79 -0.07
N LEU A 85 -2.83 -19.75 -0.55
CA LEU A 85 -1.83 -20.81 -0.27
C LEU A 85 -1.49 -20.91 1.22
N LEU A 86 -1.37 -19.78 1.91
CA LEU A 86 -0.97 -19.74 3.31
C LEU A 86 -2.13 -20.05 4.28
N GLU A 87 -3.35 -19.67 3.95
CA GLU A 87 -4.49 -19.76 4.88
C GLU A 87 -5.53 -20.82 4.50
N ARG A 88 -5.47 -21.47 3.32
CA ARG A 88 -6.47 -22.51 2.93
C ARG A 88 -6.64 -23.66 3.93
N ASN A 89 -5.60 -23.94 4.74
CA ASN A 89 -5.63 -24.99 5.76
C ASN A 89 -5.94 -24.45 7.16
N ASN A 90 -6.00 -23.12 7.35
CA ASN A 90 -6.26 -22.50 8.63
C ASN A 90 -7.77 -22.46 8.88
N ILE A 91 -8.26 -23.35 9.75
CA ILE A 91 -9.69 -23.50 10.06
C ILE A 91 -10.27 -22.21 10.68
N ALA A 92 -9.45 -21.41 11.38
CA ALA A 92 -9.90 -20.17 12.01
C ALA A 92 -10.19 -19.04 11.01
N THR A 93 -9.76 -19.17 9.75
CA THR A 93 -9.92 -18.15 8.70
C THR A 93 -10.56 -18.73 7.44
N LEU A 94 -9.74 -19.13 6.46
CA LEU A 94 -10.17 -19.59 5.13
C LEU A 94 -10.54 -21.08 5.11
N GLY A 95 -9.93 -21.90 5.96
CA GLY A 95 -10.09 -23.35 5.93
C GLY A 95 -11.49 -23.87 6.26
N ALA A 96 -12.30 -23.09 6.98
CA ALA A 96 -13.70 -23.44 7.26
C ALA A 96 -14.67 -23.10 6.12
N LEU A 97 -14.23 -22.30 5.14
CA LEU A 97 -15.07 -21.81 4.04
C LEU A 97 -15.15 -22.82 2.88
N SER A 98 -16.20 -22.70 2.06
CA SER A 98 -16.29 -23.45 0.80
C SER A 98 -15.17 -23.05 -0.16
N ALA A 99 -14.82 -23.90 -1.12
CA ALA A 99 -13.72 -23.60 -2.05
C ALA A 99 -13.94 -22.30 -2.85
N GLY A 100 -15.19 -21.96 -3.18
CA GLY A 100 -15.51 -20.70 -3.86
C GLY A 100 -15.31 -19.49 -2.96
N ASP A 101 -15.81 -19.57 -1.73
CA ASP A 101 -15.70 -18.50 -0.73
C ASP A 101 -14.24 -18.30 -0.29
N GLN A 102 -13.42 -19.36 -0.31
CA GLN A 102 -11.99 -19.25 -0.07
C GLN A 102 -11.29 -18.34 -1.09
N TRP A 103 -11.59 -18.50 -2.37
CA TRP A 103 -11.03 -17.64 -3.40
C TRP A 103 -11.52 -16.21 -3.27
N LEU A 104 -12.80 -16.05 -2.92
CA LEU A 104 -13.42 -14.74 -2.74
C LEU A 104 -12.81 -13.97 -1.56
N ALA A 105 -12.64 -14.63 -0.42
CA ALA A 105 -11.98 -14.07 0.76
C ALA A 105 -10.49 -13.82 0.52
N ALA A 106 -9.76 -14.73 -0.15
CA ALA A 106 -8.36 -14.51 -0.50
C ALA A 106 -8.17 -13.31 -1.46
N PHE A 107 -9.07 -13.17 -2.43
CA PHE A 107 -9.09 -12.02 -3.33
C PHE A 107 -9.36 -10.73 -2.57
N PHE A 108 -10.39 -10.72 -1.73
CA PHE A 108 -10.73 -9.55 -0.93
C PHE A 108 -9.60 -9.17 0.03
N GLN A 109 -8.90 -10.15 0.61
CA GLN A 109 -7.75 -9.90 1.49
C GLN A 109 -6.57 -9.28 0.73
N SER A 110 -6.31 -9.74 -0.50
CA SER A 110 -5.31 -9.10 -1.36
C SER A 110 -5.71 -7.70 -1.76
N ALA A 111 -6.99 -7.47 -2.01
CA ALA A 111 -7.52 -6.19 -2.43
C ALA A 111 -7.53 -5.19 -1.26
N THR A 112 -7.90 -5.63 -0.05
CA THR A 112 -7.97 -4.78 1.15
C THR A 112 -6.61 -4.33 1.66
N ALA A 113 -5.59 -5.20 1.54
CA ALA A 113 -4.21 -4.86 1.90
C ALA A 113 -3.70 -3.62 1.13
N ARG A 114 -4.27 -3.32 -0.04
CA ARG A 114 -3.99 -2.09 -0.82
C ARG A 114 -4.86 -0.92 -0.37
N THR A 115 -4.81 -0.65 0.92
CA THR A 115 -5.44 0.49 1.58
C THR A 115 -6.97 0.56 1.47
N ALA A 116 -7.72 -0.54 1.63
CA ALA A 116 -9.19 -0.47 1.62
C ALA A 116 -9.80 -0.45 3.03
N GLY A 117 -9.24 -1.22 3.97
CA GLY A 117 -9.61 -1.20 5.39
C GLY A 117 -10.82 -2.04 5.78
N PHE A 118 -11.37 -2.84 4.85
CA PHE A 118 -12.42 -3.80 5.17
C PHE A 118 -11.85 -5.16 5.55
N ASN A 119 -12.45 -5.80 6.55
CA ASN A 119 -12.10 -7.16 6.95
C ASN A 119 -13.12 -8.14 6.39
N SER A 120 -12.62 -9.20 5.74
CA SER A 120 -13.42 -10.35 5.33
C SER A 120 -13.19 -11.56 6.23
N ILE A 121 -12.02 -11.65 6.85
CA ILE A 121 -11.68 -12.67 7.85
C ILE A 121 -11.10 -11.98 9.07
N ASP A 122 -11.07 -12.69 10.20
CA ASP A 122 -10.40 -12.19 11.40
C ASP A 122 -8.87 -12.25 11.21
N LEU A 123 -8.26 -11.06 11.14
CA LEU A 123 -6.82 -10.91 10.93
C LEU A 123 -6.00 -11.33 12.14
N ALA A 124 -6.59 -11.30 13.35
CA ALA A 124 -5.92 -11.73 14.57
C ALA A 124 -5.65 -13.25 14.56
N GLN A 125 -6.42 -14.02 13.78
CA GLN A 125 -6.30 -15.47 13.65
C GLN A 125 -5.48 -15.92 12.43
N MET A 126 -4.91 -14.98 11.68
CA MET A 126 -4.05 -15.31 10.54
C MET A 126 -2.69 -15.83 10.99
N SER A 127 -2.10 -16.72 10.19
CA SER A 127 -0.74 -17.18 10.45
C SER A 127 0.28 -16.04 10.38
N SER A 128 1.38 -16.15 11.12
CA SER A 128 2.43 -15.12 11.12
C SER A 128 3.05 -14.90 9.74
N ALA A 129 3.10 -15.94 8.90
CA ALA A 129 3.56 -15.84 7.51
C ALA A 129 2.62 -14.99 6.66
N SER A 130 1.30 -15.19 6.79
CA SER A 130 0.30 -14.38 6.08
C SER A 130 0.28 -12.94 6.56
N LEU A 131 0.45 -12.69 7.86
CA LEU A 131 0.56 -11.34 8.41
C LEU A 131 1.80 -10.62 7.87
N LEU A 132 2.96 -11.28 7.82
CA LEU A 132 4.18 -10.73 7.25
C LEU A 132 4.02 -10.37 5.76
N PHE A 133 3.38 -11.25 5.01
CA PHE A 133 3.10 -11.01 3.60
C PHE A 133 2.11 -9.86 3.41
N MET A 134 1.09 -9.76 4.27
CA MET A 134 0.15 -8.63 4.26
C MET A 134 0.83 -7.30 4.60
N ILE A 135 1.75 -7.30 5.57
CA ILE A 135 2.60 -6.16 5.90
C ILE A 135 3.36 -5.66 4.66
N LEU A 136 3.97 -6.57 3.90
CA LEU A 136 4.67 -6.21 2.67
C LEU A 136 3.72 -5.58 1.63
N LEU A 137 2.54 -6.17 1.42
CA LEU A 137 1.54 -5.64 0.49
C LEU A 137 1.00 -4.28 0.94
N MET A 138 0.75 -4.10 2.24
CA MET A 138 0.28 -2.84 2.82
C MET A 138 1.29 -1.70 2.63
N LEU A 139 2.58 -2.00 2.77
CA LEU A 139 3.63 -1.02 2.52
C LEU A 139 3.59 -0.51 1.07
N ILE A 140 3.27 -1.40 0.11
CA ILE A 140 3.02 -1.06 -1.29
C ILE A 140 1.56 -0.60 -1.44
N GLY A 141 1.32 0.66 -1.12
CA GLY A 141 -0.02 1.25 -1.07
C GLY A 141 -0.70 1.43 -2.43
N ALA A 142 -1.58 2.43 -2.49
CA ALA A 142 -2.34 2.75 -3.69
C ALA A 142 -1.50 3.47 -4.77
N GLY A 143 -2.10 3.75 -5.93
CA GLY A 143 -1.49 4.53 -7.01
C GLY A 143 -1.17 5.97 -6.60
N SER A 144 -0.32 6.65 -7.38
CA SER A 144 -0.13 8.09 -7.20
C SER A 144 -1.41 8.84 -7.55
N THR A 145 -1.62 10.04 -6.96
CA THR A 145 -2.84 10.84 -7.20
C THR A 145 -4.14 10.06 -6.95
N SER A 146 -4.14 9.18 -5.94
CA SER A 146 -5.28 8.34 -5.55
C SER A 146 -5.80 8.69 -4.16
N THR A 147 -6.85 7.99 -3.75
CA THR A 147 -7.46 8.10 -2.42
C THR A 147 -6.78 7.23 -1.36
N GLY A 148 -5.75 6.44 -1.68
CA GLY A 148 -5.02 5.62 -0.69
C GLY A 148 -3.71 6.27 -0.24
N GLY A 149 -3.14 5.81 0.89
CA GLY A 149 -1.89 6.32 1.48
C GLY A 149 -0.64 5.49 1.14
N GLY A 150 0.37 5.57 2.01
CA GLY A 150 1.57 4.74 1.97
C GLY A 150 2.56 5.00 0.83
N ILE A 151 3.53 4.10 0.68
CA ILE A 151 4.49 4.15 -0.42
C ILE A 151 3.76 3.73 -1.70
N LYS A 152 3.66 4.65 -2.66
CA LYS A 152 2.88 4.44 -3.88
C LYS A 152 3.44 3.27 -4.70
N VAL A 153 2.54 2.55 -5.40
CA VAL A 153 2.93 1.47 -6.33
C VAL A 153 3.99 1.93 -7.33
N SER A 154 3.84 3.14 -7.86
CA SER A 154 4.79 3.74 -8.80
C SER A 154 6.20 3.90 -8.21
N THR A 155 6.30 4.32 -6.95
CA THR A 155 7.57 4.44 -6.22
C THR A 155 8.26 3.08 -6.11
N PHE A 156 7.51 2.04 -5.72
CA PHE A 156 8.01 0.68 -5.63
C PHE A 156 8.48 0.15 -7.00
N VAL A 157 7.67 0.31 -8.05
CA VAL A 157 8.01 -0.15 -9.41
C VAL A 157 9.25 0.57 -9.95
N VAL A 158 9.39 1.89 -9.70
CA VAL A 158 10.58 2.65 -10.12
C VAL A 158 11.82 2.16 -9.39
N ALA A 159 11.75 1.95 -8.07
CA ALA A 159 12.88 1.44 -7.29
C ALA A 159 13.29 0.01 -7.72
N ALA A 160 12.31 -0.87 -7.96
CA ALA A 160 12.56 -2.22 -8.45
C ALA A 160 13.18 -2.20 -9.86
N ALA A 161 12.66 -1.37 -10.77
CA ALA A 161 13.20 -1.22 -12.13
C ALA A 161 14.61 -0.61 -12.14
N ALA A 162 14.89 0.33 -11.24
CA ALA A 162 16.21 0.91 -11.05
C ALA A 162 17.22 -0.15 -10.57
N THR A 163 16.86 -0.90 -9.52
CA THR A 163 17.67 -1.99 -8.98
C THR A 163 17.95 -3.06 -10.05
N TYR A 164 16.92 -3.48 -10.79
CA TYR A 164 17.06 -4.46 -11.86
C TYR A 164 17.95 -3.97 -13.01
N SER A 165 17.84 -2.69 -13.38
CA SER A 165 18.68 -2.09 -14.43
C SER A 165 20.14 -1.96 -13.99
N PHE A 166 20.37 -1.60 -12.72
CA PHE A 166 21.69 -1.53 -12.11
C PHE A 166 22.38 -2.91 -12.07
N LEU A 167 21.67 -3.95 -11.61
CA LEU A 167 22.19 -5.32 -11.60
C LEU A 167 22.52 -5.86 -13.00
N ARG A 168 21.86 -5.33 -14.04
CA ARG A 168 22.17 -5.62 -15.45
C ARG A 168 23.15 -4.65 -16.10
N GLN A 169 23.76 -3.74 -15.32
CA GLN A 169 24.72 -2.75 -15.79
C GLN A 169 24.19 -1.88 -16.95
N LYS A 170 22.89 -1.56 -16.93
CA LYS A 170 22.28 -0.68 -17.94
C LYS A 170 22.39 0.78 -17.51
N ASN A 171 22.88 1.63 -18.41
CA ASN A 171 23.02 3.08 -18.18
C ASN A 171 21.69 3.82 -18.04
N HIS A 172 20.59 3.24 -18.54
CA HIS A 172 19.27 3.86 -18.55
C HIS A 172 18.21 2.89 -18.04
N ILE A 173 17.35 3.41 -17.17
CA ILE A 173 16.20 2.67 -16.64
C ILE A 173 15.05 2.82 -17.61
N VAL A 174 14.66 1.71 -18.26
CA VAL A 174 13.64 1.70 -19.30
C VAL A 174 12.48 0.81 -18.91
N LEU A 175 11.27 1.36 -18.89
CA LEU A 175 10.00 0.63 -18.71
C LEU A 175 9.09 0.89 -19.90
N PHE A 176 8.42 -0.16 -20.41
CA PHE A 176 7.52 -0.05 -21.58
C PHE A 176 8.12 0.71 -22.76
N ARG A 177 9.42 0.50 -23.03
CA ARG A 177 10.22 1.20 -24.06
C ARG A 177 10.28 2.72 -23.87
N ARG A 178 10.20 3.20 -22.63
CA ARG A 178 10.38 4.61 -22.26
C ARG A 178 11.35 4.74 -21.10
N THR A 179 12.25 5.72 -21.16
CA THR A 179 13.27 5.97 -20.14
C THR A 179 12.69 6.74 -18.96
N ILE A 180 13.07 6.36 -17.75
CA ILE A 180 12.75 7.08 -16.50
C ILE A 180 13.90 8.02 -16.17
N GLY A 181 13.59 9.27 -15.82
CA GLY A 181 14.60 10.25 -15.44
C GLY A 181 15.22 9.95 -14.06
N ASN A 182 16.52 10.25 -13.91
CA ASN A 182 17.24 10.03 -12.65
C ASN A 182 16.61 10.75 -11.45
N GLN A 183 16.06 11.96 -11.67
CA GLN A 183 15.34 12.70 -10.62
C GLN A 183 14.15 11.91 -10.05
N THR A 184 13.43 11.15 -10.88
CA THR A 184 12.31 10.30 -10.43
C THR A 184 12.81 9.13 -9.57
N VAL A 185 13.97 8.58 -9.91
CA VAL A 185 14.60 7.48 -9.15
C VAL A 185 15.09 7.97 -7.79
N THR A 186 15.82 9.09 -7.76
CA THR A 186 16.28 9.71 -6.51
C THR A 186 15.11 10.08 -5.62
N LYS A 187 14.03 10.63 -6.19
CA LYS A 187 12.79 10.93 -5.46
C LYS A 187 12.15 9.67 -4.88
N ALA A 188 12.11 8.58 -5.64
CA ALA A 188 11.57 7.30 -5.19
C ALA A 188 12.38 6.72 -4.02
N LEU A 189 13.72 6.74 -4.13
CA LEU A 189 14.62 6.32 -3.04
C LEU A 189 14.45 7.17 -1.78
N ALA A 190 14.36 8.49 -1.92
CA ALA A 190 14.11 9.39 -0.79
C ALA A 190 12.80 9.05 -0.08
N ILE A 191 11.71 8.79 -0.83
CA ILE A 191 10.43 8.38 -0.24
C ILE A 191 10.60 7.09 0.56
N ILE A 192 11.29 6.08 0.03
CA ILE A 192 11.49 4.79 0.71
C ILE A 192 12.29 4.97 2.00
N VAL A 193 13.42 5.67 1.95
CA VAL A 193 14.30 5.87 3.10
C VAL A 193 13.60 6.66 4.21
N VAL A 194 12.96 7.78 3.85
CA VAL A 194 12.24 8.62 4.84
C VAL A 194 11.06 7.86 5.46
N SER A 195 10.30 7.11 4.65
CA SER A 195 9.22 6.24 5.17
C SER A 195 9.75 5.20 6.14
N GLY A 196 10.86 4.54 5.80
CA GLY A 196 11.49 3.53 6.65
C GLY A 196 11.94 4.10 7.99
N LEU A 197 12.56 5.29 7.99
CA LEU A 197 12.97 5.97 9.22
C LEU A 197 11.77 6.31 10.12
N ILE A 198 10.71 6.88 9.54
CA ILE A 198 9.48 7.23 10.28
C ILE A 198 8.84 5.98 10.90
N LEU A 199 8.70 4.91 10.10
CA LEU A 199 8.16 3.64 10.57
C LEU A 199 9.00 3.05 11.70
N PHE A 200 10.33 3.06 11.56
CA PHE A 200 11.23 2.55 12.60
C PHE A 200 11.06 3.31 13.92
N VAL A 201 11.06 4.64 13.87
CA VAL A 201 10.88 5.48 15.07
C VAL A 201 9.50 5.25 15.70
N ALA A 202 8.44 5.17 14.89
CA ALA A 202 7.09 4.92 15.38
C ALA A 202 6.93 3.54 16.04
N MET A 203 7.47 2.50 15.41
CA MET A 203 7.48 1.14 15.98
C MET A 203 8.25 1.10 17.29
N PHE A 204 9.44 1.72 17.34
CA PHE A 204 10.24 1.79 18.55
C PHE A 204 9.50 2.52 19.69
N ALA A 205 8.85 3.65 19.39
CA ALA A 205 8.05 4.38 20.37
C ALA A 205 6.87 3.54 20.88
N LEU A 206 6.13 2.87 20.00
CA LEU A 206 5.00 2.01 20.37
C LEU A 206 5.43 0.80 21.20
N MET A 207 6.61 0.22 20.94
CA MET A 207 7.17 -0.86 21.76
C MET A 207 7.50 -0.43 23.19
N ILE A 208 7.74 0.86 23.42
CA ILE A 208 7.96 1.39 24.78
C ILE A 208 6.62 1.68 25.47
N THR A 209 5.63 2.18 24.73
CA THR A 209 4.35 2.60 25.32
C THR A 209 3.35 1.46 25.51
N GLU A 210 3.35 0.47 24.61
CA GLU A 210 2.35 -0.61 24.58
C GLU A 210 2.96 -1.96 24.98
N LYS A 211 2.17 -2.76 25.72
CA LYS A 211 2.52 -4.15 26.06
C LYS A 211 1.87 -5.12 25.07
N ALA A 212 2.32 -5.07 23.81
CA ALA A 212 1.78 -5.90 22.74
C ALA A 212 2.89 -6.73 22.05
N PRO A 213 2.55 -7.87 21.42
CA PRO A 213 3.50 -8.65 20.63
C PRO A 213 4.10 -7.84 19.47
N PHE A 214 5.38 -8.08 19.16
CA PHE A 214 6.12 -7.36 18.12
C PHE A 214 5.45 -7.42 16.74
N ASN A 215 4.97 -8.59 16.34
CA ASN A 215 4.27 -8.77 15.07
C ASN A 215 3.00 -7.91 14.96
N VAL A 216 2.26 -7.75 16.06
CA VAL A 216 1.06 -6.91 16.13
C VAL A 216 1.44 -5.43 16.04
N ILE A 217 2.46 -4.98 16.77
CA ILE A 217 2.93 -3.59 16.72
C ILE A 217 3.39 -3.21 15.31
N VAL A 218 4.18 -4.08 14.65
CA VAL A 218 4.65 -3.86 13.27
C VAL A 218 3.47 -3.78 12.30
N PHE A 219 2.51 -4.70 12.42
CA PHE A 219 1.30 -4.72 11.60
C PHE A 219 0.51 -3.43 11.72
N GLU A 220 0.24 -2.99 12.95
CA GLU A 220 -0.55 -1.80 13.26
C GLU A 220 0.15 -0.53 12.78
N THR A 221 1.46 -0.42 13.01
CA THR A 221 2.25 0.75 12.60
C THR A 221 2.26 0.89 11.07
N ILE A 222 2.41 -0.21 10.34
CA ILE A 222 2.40 -0.20 8.87
C ILE A 222 1.00 0.06 8.35
N SER A 223 -0.04 -0.55 8.94
CA SER A 223 -1.43 -0.26 8.59
C SER A 223 -1.76 1.22 8.79
N ALA A 224 -1.34 1.82 9.90
CA ALA A 224 -1.52 3.24 10.17
C ALA A 224 -0.78 4.12 9.16
N PHE A 225 0.50 3.86 8.91
CA PHE A 225 1.30 4.64 7.96
C PHE A 225 0.79 4.53 6.52
N ALA A 226 0.40 3.33 6.10
CA ALA A 226 -0.16 3.14 4.78
C ALA A 226 -1.63 3.58 4.69
N THR A 227 -2.24 3.98 5.80
CA THR A 227 -3.66 4.29 5.94
C THR A 227 -4.53 3.14 5.43
N VAL A 228 -4.17 1.92 5.82
CA VAL A 228 -4.88 0.72 5.36
C VAL A 228 -6.18 0.55 6.12
N GLY A 229 -6.17 0.76 7.44
CA GLY A 229 -7.38 0.74 8.26
C GLY A 229 -7.76 -0.65 8.77
N VAL A 230 -6.92 -1.67 8.52
CA VAL A 230 -7.07 -2.99 9.13
C VAL A 230 -6.25 -3.10 10.41
N SER A 231 -6.71 -3.90 11.37
CA SER A 231 -6.09 -4.07 12.68
C SER A 231 -5.97 -5.57 13.00
N ALA A 232 -4.91 -5.94 13.72
CA ALA A 232 -4.71 -7.27 14.28
C ALA A 232 -5.18 -7.35 15.74
N GLY A 233 -5.97 -6.36 16.20
CA GLY A 233 -6.61 -6.32 17.52
C GLY A 233 -6.08 -5.23 18.46
N LEU A 234 -4.97 -4.55 18.14
CA LEU A 234 -4.36 -3.59 19.07
C LEU A 234 -5.06 -2.23 19.09
N THR A 235 -5.67 -1.81 17.97
CA THR A 235 -6.22 -0.45 17.84
C THR A 235 -7.20 -0.08 18.96
N ALA A 236 -8.00 -1.04 19.44
CA ALA A 236 -8.98 -0.82 20.51
C ALA A 236 -8.34 -0.69 21.91
N GLU A 237 -7.16 -1.27 22.11
CA GLU A 237 -6.47 -1.37 23.40
C GLU A 237 -5.36 -0.33 23.59
N LEU A 238 -5.10 0.51 22.57
CA LEU A 238 -4.04 1.52 22.61
C LEU A 238 -4.16 2.46 23.81
N SER A 239 -3.03 2.67 24.49
CA SER A 239 -2.89 3.72 25.51
C SER A 239 -3.05 5.12 24.90
N GLU A 240 -3.27 6.14 25.75
CA GLU A 240 -3.36 7.53 25.27
C GLU A 240 -2.11 8.00 24.51
N PRO A 241 -0.86 7.74 25.00
CA PRO A 241 0.35 8.01 24.21
C PRO A 241 0.39 7.23 22.89
N GLY A 242 0.00 5.95 22.88
CA GLY A 242 -0.01 5.12 21.67
C GLY A 242 -0.97 5.65 20.61
N LYS A 243 -2.15 6.12 21.01
CA LYS A 243 -3.13 6.77 20.12
C LYS A 243 -2.53 8.02 19.46
N LEU A 244 -1.83 8.86 20.22
CA LEU A 244 -1.19 10.06 19.67
C LEU A 244 -0.14 9.71 18.61
N ILE A 245 0.71 8.71 18.88
CA ILE A 245 1.72 8.23 17.93
C ILE A 245 1.04 7.74 16.65
N MET A 246 -0.01 6.92 16.77
CA MET A 246 -0.76 6.38 15.62
C MET A 246 -1.41 7.49 14.79
N VAL A 247 -2.00 8.52 15.43
CA VAL A 247 -2.58 9.68 14.71
C VAL A 247 -1.50 10.41 13.89
N VAL A 248 -0.34 10.68 14.49
CA VAL A 248 0.76 11.34 13.77
C VAL A 248 1.21 10.48 12.58
N VAL A 249 1.39 9.18 12.78
CA VAL A 249 1.80 8.24 11.72
C VAL A 249 0.77 8.19 10.58
N MET A 250 -0.53 8.17 10.87
CA MET A 250 -1.59 8.21 9.87
C MET A 250 -1.57 9.50 9.06
N VAL A 251 -1.41 10.65 9.72
CA VAL A 251 -1.36 11.96 9.04
C VAL A 251 -0.15 12.04 8.11
N ILE A 252 1.03 11.64 8.58
CA ILE A 252 2.26 11.62 7.77
C ILE A 252 2.08 10.67 6.58
N GLY A 253 1.53 9.48 6.83
CA GLY A 253 1.23 8.48 5.82
C GLY A 253 0.29 8.96 4.72
N ARG A 254 -0.72 9.75 5.09
CA ARG A 254 -1.72 10.31 4.17
C ARG A 254 -1.17 11.46 3.33
N ILE A 255 -0.50 12.42 3.96
CA ILE A 255 0.08 13.60 3.28
C ILE A 255 1.22 13.18 2.34
N GLY A 256 1.91 12.10 2.72
CA GLY A 256 3.08 11.59 2.04
C GLY A 256 4.35 12.16 2.67
N PRO A 257 5.34 11.30 3.00
CA PRO A 257 6.51 11.69 3.78
C PRO A 257 7.36 12.76 3.09
N LEU A 258 7.43 12.73 1.76
CA LEU A 258 8.22 13.69 1.00
C LEU A 258 7.53 15.06 0.89
N THR A 259 6.19 15.10 0.83
CA THR A 259 5.45 16.37 0.86
C THR A 259 5.68 17.07 2.20
N LEU A 260 5.61 16.31 3.29
CA LEU A 260 5.91 16.82 4.62
C LEU A 260 7.36 17.30 4.73
N ALA A 261 8.31 16.51 4.22
CA ALA A 261 9.73 16.91 4.18
C ALA A 261 9.92 18.22 3.40
N TYR A 262 9.26 18.39 2.25
CA TYR A 262 9.35 19.64 1.47
C TYR A 262 8.66 20.83 2.14
N MET A 263 7.58 20.62 2.91
CA MET A 263 6.94 21.69 3.67
C MET A 263 7.85 22.23 4.79
N LEU A 264 8.70 21.37 5.34
CA LEU A 264 9.63 21.72 6.42
C LEU A 264 11.00 22.16 5.88
N ALA A 265 11.41 21.66 4.71
CA ALA A 265 12.69 21.98 4.10
C ALA A 265 12.69 23.38 3.47
N ARG A 266 13.79 24.11 3.65
CA ARG A 266 14.05 25.36 2.92
C ARG A 266 14.90 25.02 1.69
N PRO A 267 14.37 25.18 0.45
CA PRO A 267 15.13 24.85 -0.73
C PRO A 267 16.24 25.88 -0.95
N GLU A 268 17.49 25.46 -0.77
CA GLU A 268 18.67 26.24 -1.16
C GLU A 268 19.15 25.80 -2.55
N LYS A 269 19.18 26.73 -3.49
CA LYS A 269 19.76 26.48 -4.82
C LYS A 269 21.27 26.60 -4.69
N SER A 270 21.99 25.50 -4.90
CA SER A 270 23.45 25.56 -5.04
C SER A 270 23.82 26.21 -6.36
N LEU A 271 24.51 27.35 -6.32
CA LEU A 271 25.06 28.05 -7.49
C LEU A 271 26.49 27.60 -7.82
N ILE A 272 27.12 26.88 -6.89
CA ILE A 272 28.48 26.36 -7.00
C ILE A 272 28.46 24.83 -6.96
N ARG A 273 29.43 24.20 -7.64
CA ARG A 273 29.65 22.75 -7.62
C ARG A 273 31.00 22.48 -6.96
N HIS A 274 31.02 21.49 -6.06
CA HIS A 274 32.24 21.02 -5.42
C HIS A 274 32.92 19.93 -6.26
N PRO A 275 34.24 19.69 -6.09
CA PRO A 275 34.95 18.62 -6.78
C PRO A 275 34.34 17.25 -6.46
N GLU A 276 34.36 16.35 -7.45
CA GLU A 276 33.91 14.98 -7.27
C GLU A 276 35.00 14.15 -6.61
N GLU A 277 34.67 13.51 -5.49
CA GLU A 277 35.56 12.55 -4.82
C GLU A 277 34.95 11.15 -4.85
N PRO A 278 35.77 10.11 -5.09
CA PRO A 278 35.28 8.74 -5.07
C PRO A 278 34.93 8.33 -3.64
N VAL A 279 33.69 7.89 -3.43
CA VAL A 279 33.25 7.25 -2.19
C VAL A 279 33.00 5.78 -2.47
N PHE A 280 33.70 4.89 -1.78
CA PHE A 280 33.54 3.46 -1.93
C PHE A 280 32.27 2.99 -1.23
N THR A 281 31.32 2.45 -2.00
CA THR A 281 30.07 1.88 -1.51
C THR A 281 29.87 0.50 -2.12
N GLY A 282 30.62 -0.50 -1.62
CA GLY A 282 30.54 -1.90 -2.05
C GLY A 282 31.26 -2.23 -3.35
#